data_AF-A0A645GKZ4-F1
#
_entry.id   AF-A0A645GKZ4-F1
#
_cell.length_a   1.000
_cell.length_b   1.000
_cell.length_c   1.000
_cell.angle_alpha   90.00
_cell.angle_beta   90.00
_cell.angle_gamma   90.00
#
_symmetry.space_group_name_H-M   'P 1'
#
loop_
_entity.id
_entity.type
_entity.pdbx_description
1 polymer ?
#
loop_
_entity_poly.entity_id
_entity_poly.type
_entity_poly.pdbx_seq_one_letter_code
_entity_poly.pdbx_strand_id
1 'polypeptide(L)'
;MMVPYYALIAEYVKWGTAKGLSFKTALDYAGYMNEALSSFMRTHCTEDVETFLIDNSTPGGVNELGLKLLREGDAYSSWSKTLDALYVRYNSMGKNGVAGDTR
;
A
#
# COMPACT_ATOMS: atom_id res chain seq x y z
N MET A 1 8.78 -4.41 -2.53
CA MET A 1 7.66 -4.07 -1.62
C MET A 1 6.78 -5.25 -1.18
N MET A 2 7.13 -6.50 -1.52
CA MET A 2 6.31 -7.67 -1.14
C MET A 2 6.13 -7.83 0.39
N VAL A 3 7.23 -7.96 1.15
CA VAL A 3 7.16 -8.16 2.61
C VAL A 3 6.54 -6.95 3.34
N PRO A 4 6.86 -5.68 2.99
CA PRO A 4 6.14 -4.53 3.54
C PRO A 4 4.63 -4.56 3.30
N TYR A 5 4.16 -5.04 2.15
CA TYR A 5 2.73 -5.21 1.90
C TYR A 5 2.11 -6.30 2.80
N TYR A 6 2.81 -7.41 3.04
CA TYR A 6 2.34 -8.41 4.01
C TYR A 6 2.27 -7.86 5.44
N ALA A 7 3.17 -6.95 5.82
CA ALA A 7 3.11 -6.25 7.10
C ALA A 7 1.86 -5.35 7.19
N LEU A 8 1.48 -4.66 6.11
CA LEU A 8 0.22 -3.92 6.04
C LEU A 8 -0.99 -4.84 6.25
N ILE A 9 -1.05 -5.98 5.56
CA ILE A 9 -2.10 -6.99 5.76
C ILE A 9 -2.13 -7.48 7.22
N ALA A 10 -0.96 -7.69 7.83
CA ALA A 10 -0.87 -8.10 9.23
C ALA A 10 -1.46 -7.05 10.20
N GLU A 11 -1.39 -5.75 9.90
CA GLU A 11 -2.04 -4.72 10.71
C GLU A 11 -3.57 -4.84 10.69
N TYR A 12 -4.17 -5.11 9.53
CA TYR A 12 -5.62 -5.41 9.44
C TYR A 12 -5.99 -6.66 10.25
N VAL A 13 -5.17 -7.71 10.19
CA VAL A 13 -5.41 -8.96 10.93
C VAL A 13 -5.32 -8.73 12.44
N LYS A 14 -4.29 -8.02 12.91
CA LYS A 14 -4.14 -7.65 14.32
C LYS A 14 -5.32 -6.82 14.81
N TRP A 15 -5.73 -5.83 14.04
CA TRP A 15 -6.89 -5.01 14.37
C TRP A 15 -8.18 -5.85 14.43
N GLY A 16 -8.45 -6.66 13.41
CA GLY A 16 -9.66 -7.49 13.32
C GLY A 16 -9.75 -8.51 14.44
N THR A 17 -8.64 -9.18 14.77
CA THR A 17 -8.57 -10.12 15.89
C THR A 17 -8.77 -9.42 17.24
N ALA A 18 -8.24 -8.21 17.42
CA ALA A 18 -8.52 -7.39 18.60
C ALA A 18 -10.00 -6.94 18.71
N LYS A 19 -10.76 -6.99 17.61
CA LYS A 19 -12.22 -6.78 17.59
C LYS A 19 -13.03 -8.08 17.68
N GLY A 20 -12.38 -9.21 17.94
CA GLY A 20 -13.03 -10.51 18.15
C GLY A 20 -13.20 -11.35 16.89
N LEU A 21 -12.64 -10.95 15.74
CA LEU A 21 -12.62 -11.81 14.56
C LEU A 21 -11.66 -12.99 14.76
N SER A 22 -11.99 -14.14 14.18
CA SER A 22 -11.01 -15.22 14.06
C SER A 22 -9.84 -14.77 13.16
N PHE A 23 -8.66 -15.34 13.38
CA PHE A 23 -7.49 -15.06 12.54
C PHE A 23 -7.81 -15.24 11.04
N LYS A 24 -8.45 -16.36 10.67
CA LYS A 24 -8.80 -16.65 9.28
C LYS A 24 -9.78 -15.63 8.72
N THR A 25 -10.82 -15.27 9.48
CA THR A 25 -11.79 -14.25 9.06
C THR A 25 -11.14 -12.88 8.87
N ALA A 26 -10.26 -12.47 9.77
CA ALA A 26 -9.56 -11.18 9.65
C ALA A 26 -8.58 -11.17 8.47
N LEU A 27 -7.89 -12.29 8.22
CA LEU A 27 -7.00 -12.45 7.07
C LEU A 27 -7.77 -12.43 5.75
N ASP A 28 -8.88 -13.16 5.66
CA ASP A 28 -9.73 -13.18 4.47
C ASP A 28 -10.35 -11.82 4.20
N TYR A 29 -10.86 -11.15 5.24
CA TYR A 29 -11.37 -9.79 5.15
C TYR A 29 -10.33 -8.83 4.55
N ALA A 30 -9.11 -8.82 5.10
CA ALA A 30 -8.04 -7.97 4.61
C ALA A 30 -7.61 -8.34 3.18
N GLY A 31 -7.41 -9.63 2.92
CA GLY A 31 -6.93 -10.15 1.65
C GLY A 31 -7.90 -9.87 0.50
N TYR A 32 -9.15 -10.30 0.63
CA TYR A 32 -10.17 -10.11 -0.41
C TYR A 32 -10.47 -8.63 -0.68
N MET A 33 -10.53 -7.81 0.37
CA MET A 33 -10.72 -6.37 0.22
C MET A 33 -9.58 -5.73 -0.58
N ASN A 34 -8.33 -5.98 -0.21
CA ASN A 34 -7.19 -5.39 -0.91
C ASN A 34 -7.06 -5.92 -2.35
N GLU A 35 -7.36 -7.19 -2.59
CA GLU A 35 -7.39 -7.78 -3.94
C GLU A 35 -8.45 -7.08 -4.81
N ALA A 36 -9.68 -6.99 -4.32
CA ALA A 36 -10.78 -6.37 -5.05
C ALA A 36 -10.51 -4.89 -5.36
N LEU A 37 -10.07 -4.12 -4.37
CA LEU A 37 -9.78 -2.69 -4.53
C LEU A 37 -8.61 -2.45 -5.50
N SER A 38 -7.55 -3.26 -5.42
CA SER A 38 -6.41 -3.18 -6.35
C SER A 38 -6.84 -3.51 -7.78
N SER A 39 -7.69 -4.53 -7.95
CA SER A 39 -8.24 -4.91 -9.25
C SER A 39 -9.13 -3.81 -9.83
N PHE A 40 -10.00 -3.24 -8.99
CA PHE A 40 -10.92 -2.17 -9.39
C PHE A 40 -10.16 -0.90 -9.81
N MET A 41 -9.22 -0.44 -9.00
CA MET A 41 -8.41 0.75 -9.32
C MET A 41 -7.62 0.55 -10.61
N ARG A 42 -6.95 -0.60 -10.80
CA ARG A 42 -6.19 -0.87 -12.03
C ARG A 42 -7.05 -0.88 -13.29
N THR A 43 -8.33 -1.20 -13.18
CA THR A 43 -9.25 -1.29 -14.33
C THR A 43 -10.04 0.00 -14.60
N HIS A 44 -10.24 0.85 -13.59
CA HIS A 44 -11.11 2.03 -13.68
C HIS A 44 -10.38 3.37 -13.47
N CYS A 45 -9.21 3.38 -12.85
CA CYS A 45 -8.38 4.59 -12.75
C CYS A 45 -7.64 4.80 -14.06
N THR A 46 -7.99 5.85 -14.80
CA THR A 46 -7.43 6.12 -16.13
C THR A 46 -6.11 6.87 -16.05
N GLU A 47 -6.12 8.13 -15.59
CA GLU A 47 -4.92 8.98 -15.62
C GLU A 47 -4.69 9.77 -14.33
N ASP A 48 -5.74 10.15 -13.59
CA ASP A 48 -5.62 10.93 -12.36
C ASP A 48 -6.05 10.13 -11.13
N VAL A 49 -5.06 9.71 -10.34
CA VAL A 49 -5.25 8.97 -9.10
C VAL A 49 -5.97 9.81 -8.04
N GLU A 50 -5.68 11.11 -7.95
CA GLU A 50 -6.29 11.96 -6.92
C GLU A 50 -7.77 12.19 -7.21
N THR A 51 -8.13 12.47 -8.47
CA THR A 51 -9.54 12.51 -8.89
C THR A 51 -10.21 11.17 -8.64
N PHE A 52 -9.58 10.05 -8.95
CA PHE A 52 -10.14 8.71 -8.68
C PHE A 52 -10.41 8.47 -7.19
N LEU A 53 -9.51 8.90 -6.30
CA LEU A 53 -9.72 8.78 -4.85
C LEU A 53 -10.90 9.62 -4.36
N ILE A 54 -11.05 10.84 -4.88
CA ILE A 54 -12.15 11.74 -4.54
C ILE A 54 -13.49 11.18 -5.04
N ASP A 55 -13.56 10.74 -6.29
CA ASP A 55 -14.78 10.20 -6.90
C ASP A 55 -15.28 8.91 -6.22
N ASN A 56 -14.36 8.11 -5.68
CA ASN A 56 -14.67 6.90 -4.91
C ASN A 56 -14.88 7.17 -3.41
N SER A 57 -14.81 8.43 -2.98
CA SER A 57 -15.10 8.85 -1.61
C SER A 57 -16.47 9.51 -1.56
N THR A 58 -17.41 8.92 -0.81
CA THR A 58 -18.69 9.60 -0.54
C THR A 58 -18.44 10.80 0.38
N PRO A 59 -18.87 12.03 0.03
CA PRO A 59 -18.73 13.20 0.89
C PRO A 59 -19.40 12.99 2.26
N GLY A 60 -18.68 13.29 3.33
CA GLY A 60 -19.09 13.04 4.72
C GLY A 60 -19.05 11.57 5.15
N GLY A 61 -18.58 10.67 4.28
CA GLY A 61 -18.56 9.24 4.50
C GLY A 61 -17.32 8.73 5.25
N VAL A 62 -17.37 7.45 5.65
CA VAL A 62 -16.28 6.81 6.41
C VAL A 62 -14.99 6.64 5.58
N ASN A 63 -15.09 6.53 4.25
CA ASN A 63 -13.93 6.43 3.37
C ASN A 63 -13.16 7.77 3.30
N GLU A 64 -13.90 8.89 3.17
CA GLU A 64 -13.30 10.23 3.19
C GLU A 64 -12.62 10.49 4.55
N LEU A 65 -13.30 10.18 5.65
CA LEU A 65 -12.73 10.29 6.99
C LEU A 65 -11.46 9.44 7.14
N GLY A 66 -11.48 8.19 6.65
CA GLY A 66 -10.32 7.31 6.65
C GLY A 66 -9.13 7.90 5.90
N LEU A 67 -9.36 8.40 4.67
CA LEU A 67 -8.32 9.04 3.86
C LEU A 67 -7.75 10.28 4.56
N LYS A 68 -8.61 11.12 5.14
CA LYS A 68 -8.21 12.32 5.89
C LYS A 68 -7.30 11.96 7.06
N LEU A 69 -7.73 11.02 7.92
CA LEU A 69 -6.95 10.62 9.10
C LEU A 69 -5.60 10.00 8.73
N LEU A 70 -5.54 9.21 7.65
CA LEU A 70 -4.28 8.63 7.16
C LEU A 70 -3.32 9.69 6.61
N ARG A 71 -3.84 10.73 5.94
CA ARG A 71 -3.05 11.86 5.45
C ARG A 71 -2.52 12.72 6.60
N GLU A 72 -3.38 13.08 7.56
CA GLU A 72 -2.99 13.83 8.75
C GLU A 72 -1.96 13.09 9.62
N GLY A 73 -2.01 11.75 9.62
CA GLY A 73 -1.03 10.89 10.27
C GLY A 73 0.22 10.58 9.45
N ASP A 74 0.44 11.25 8.31
CA ASP A 74 1.62 11.07 7.44
C ASP A 74 1.84 9.61 6.94
N ALA A 75 0.79 8.79 6.91
CA ALA A 75 0.89 7.36 6.61
C ALA A 75 1.53 7.09 5.23
N TYR A 76 1.13 7.86 4.22
CA TYR A 76 1.63 7.70 2.85
C TYR A 76 3.05 8.26 2.64
N SER A 77 3.43 9.31 3.39
CA SER A 77 4.76 9.92 3.24
C SER A 77 5.88 8.95 3.64
N SER A 78 5.64 8.15 4.68
CA SER A 78 6.56 7.09 5.13
C SER A 78 6.76 6.01 4.05
N TRP A 79 5.70 5.72 3.29
CA TRP A 79 5.76 4.77 2.18
C TRP A 79 6.60 5.31 1.02
N SER A 80 6.38 6.56 0.60
CA SER A 80 7.17 7.21 -0.47
C SER A 80 8.66 7.31 -0.10
N LYS A 81 8.99 7.72 1.13
CA LYS A 81 10.39 7.76 1.60
C LYS A 81 11.07 6.38 1.55
N THR A 82 10.32 5.33 1.88
CA THR A 82 10.81 3.95 1.78
C THR A 82 11.08 3.57 0.32
N LEU A 83 10.18 3.91 -0.60
CA LEU A 83 10.36 3.67 -2.03
C LEU A 83 11.58 4.41 -2.60
N ASP A 84 11.81 5.66 -2.20
CA ASP A 84 12.99 6.43 -2.62
C ASP A 84 14.29 5.76 -2.16
N ALA A 85 14.36 5.31 -0.90
CA ALA A 85 15.52 4.60 -0.38
C ALA A 85 15.78 3.29 -1.14
N LEU A 86 14.72 2.55 -1.48
CA LEU A 86 14.82 1.34 -2.29
C LEU A 86 15.27 1.66 -3.72
N TYR A 87 14.76 2.72 -4.34
CA TYR A 87 15.17 3.17 -5.67
C TYR A 87 16.68 3.47 -5.72
N VAL A 88 17.20 4.22 -4.74
CA VAL A 88 18.64 4.48 -4.60
C VAL A 88 19.42 3.16 -4.52
N ARG A 89 18.95 2.22 -3.69
CA ARG A 89 19.59 0.91 -3.55
C ARG A 89 19.57 0.12 -4.86
N TYR A 90 18.44 0.02 -5.55
CA TYR A 90 18.32 -0.66 -6.83
C TYR A 90 19.29 -0.12 -7.88
N ASN A 91 19.38 1.20 -8.00
CA ASN A 91 20.28 1.83 -8.97
C ASN A 91 21.76 1.74 -8.56
N SER A 92 22.08 1.60 -7.27
CA SER A 92 23.44 1.32 -6.82
C SER A 92 23.88 -0.11 -7.15
N MET A 93 22.96 -1.08 -7.18
CA MET A 93 23.28 -2.48 -7.47
C MET A 93 23.68 -2.70 -8.93
N GLY A 94 23.06 -1.98 -9.87
CA GLY A 94 23.43 -2.04 -11.30
C GLY A 94 24.80 -1.42 -11.61
N LYS A 95 25.32 -0.53 -10.75
CA LYS A 95 26.63 0.13 -10.94
C LYS A 95 27.81 -0.69 -10.44
N ASN A 96 27.58 -1.71 -9.62
CA ASN A 96 28.64 -2.57 -9.07
C ASN A 96 28.90 -3.83 -9.94
N GLY A 97 28.19 -4.00 -11.06
CA GLY A 97 28.30 -5.17 -11.95
C GLY A 97 29.27 -5.02 -13.12
N VAL A 98 29.96 -3.88 -13.30
CA VAL A 98 30.85 -3.62 -14.46
C VAL A 98 32.34 -3.56 -14.07
N ALA A 99 32.68 -3.63 -12.78
CA ALA A 99 34.07 -3.69 -12.33
C ALA A 99 34.50 -5.14 -12.07
N GLY A 100 34.54 -5.96 -13.12
CA GLY A 100 34.91 -7.37 -12.95
C GLY A 100 34.95 -8.21 -14.20
N ASP A 101 35.27 -7.66 -15.37
CA ASP A 101 35.77 -8.50 -16.47
C ASP A 101 36.63 -7.67 -17.43
N THR A 102 37.93 -7.68 -17.18
CA THR A 102 38.97 -7.41 -18.19
C THR A 102 40.09 -8.38 -17.88
N ARG A 103 40.00 -9.56 -18.50
CA ARG A 103 41.15 -10.42 -18.79
C ARG A 103 41.48 -10.28 -20.27
#